data_AF-A0A4Y8L4M0-F1
#
_entry.id   AF-A0A4Y8L4M0-F1
#
_cell.length_a   1.000
_cell.length_b   1.000
_cell.length_c   1.000
_cell.angle_alpha   90.00
_cell.angle_beta   90.00
_cell.angle_gamma   90.00
#
_symmetry.space_group_name_H-M   'P 1'
#
loop_
_entity.id
_entity.type
_entity.pdbx_description
1 polymer ?
#
loop_
_entity_poly.entity_id
_entity_poly.type
_entity_poly.pdbx_seq_one_letter_code
_entity_poly.pdbx_strand_id
1 'polypeptide(L)'
;MIVYRSQFQALPQYLAILHKDFCEYRGEKNIKCLPLHNFFRMLDHRFFKEHQISLDDCQSYHYPDRPHLIYYKIKLQGKSSLTFYFMCDLRKKLLTLSMPKRAEISHHSIGKILANTISASVQKSSKQKIQYFVIWI
;
A
#
# COMPACT_ATOMS: atom_id res chain seq x y z
N MET A 1 14.34 -10.63 -0.90
CA MET A 1 13.27 -9.76 -0.39
C MET A 1 13.90 -8.60 0.38
N ILE A 2 13.42 -7.38 0.15
CA ILE A 2 13.71 -6.18 0.95
C ILE A 2 12.51 -5.94 1.86
N VAL A 3 12.78 -5.55 3.10
CA VAL A 3 11.76 -5.41 4.14
C VAL A 3 11.96 -4.08 4.84
N TYR A 4 10.94 -3.23 4.77
CA TYR A 4 10.86 -1.96 5.47
C TYR A 4 9.95 -2.12 6.69
N ARG A 5 10.35 -1.54 7.82
CA ARG A 5 9.60 -1.63 9.07
C ARG A 5 9.44 -0.26 9.71
N SER A 6 8.28 0.01 10.27
CA SER A 6 7.99 1.25 11.00
C SER A 6 7.12 0.97 12.21
N GLN A 7 7.52 1.47 13.37
CA GLN A 7 6.74 1.40 14.61
C GLN A 7 5.84 2.62 14.74
N PHE A 8 4.66 2.45 15.33
CA PHE A 8 3.72 3.53 15.59
C PHE A 8 3.26 3.52 17.05
N GLN A 9 2.88 4.69 17.58
CA GLN A 9 2.35 4.79 18.95
C GLN A 9 0.82 4.63 19.01
N ALA A 10 0.12 5.15 17.99
CA ALA A 10 -1.33 5.06 17.82
C ALA A 10 -1.67 4.38 16.49
N LEU A 11 -2.87 3.75 16.39
CA LEU A 11 -3.33 3.08 15.18
C LEU A 11 -3.25 4.06 14.00
N PRO A 12 -2.48 3.75 12.96
CA PRO A 12 -2.35 4.67 11.86
C PRO A 12 -3.68 4.82 11.13
N GLN A 13 -4.18 6.06 11.02
CA GLN A 13 -5.42 6.38 10.30
C GLN A 13 -5.41 5.82 8.87
N TYR A 14 -4.23 5.76 8.25
CA TYR A 14 -4.09 5.20 6.91
C TYR A 14 -4.50 3.72 6.83
N LEU A 15 -4.43 2.92 7.91
CA LEU A 15 -4.86 1.52 7.88
C LEU A 15 -6.37 1.40 7.71
N ALA A 16 -7.13 2.26 8.38
CA ALA A 16 -8.58 2.31 8.24
C ALA A 16 -8.96 2.74 6.82
N ILE A 17 -8.24 3.73 6.26
CA ILE A 17 -8.41 4.18 4.88
C ILE A 17 -8.08 3.05 3.91
N LEU A 18 -6.92 2.39 4.06
CA LEU A 18 -6.49 1.30 3.20
C LEU A 18 -7.48 0.13 3.22
N HIS A 19 -8.03 -0.20 4.39
CA HIS A 19 -9.04 -1.25 4.51
C HIS A 19 -10.35 -0.86 3.82
N LYS A 20 -10.81 0.37 4.01
CA LYS A 20 -11.99 0.90 3.32
C LYS A 20 -11.78 0.86 1.80
N ASP A 21 -10.66 1.39 1.32
CA ASP A 21 -10.32 1.44 -0.10
C ASP A 21 -10.20 0.04 -0.71
N PHE A 22 -9.77 -0.95 0.09
CA PHE A 22 -9.71 -2.35 -0.32
C PHE A 22 -11.12 -2.94 -0.47
N CYS A 23 -12.03 -2.66 0.46
CA CYS A 23 -13.41 -3.09 0.35
C CYS A 23 -14.10 -2.49 -0.89
N GLU A 24 -13.83 -1.23 -1.21
CA GLU A 24 -14.27 -0.59 -2.45
C GLU A 24 -13.69 -1.30 -3.68
N TYR A 25 -12.38 -1.51 -3.73
CA TYR A 25 -11.69 -2.26 -4.81
C TYR A 25 -12.26 -3.68 -4.99
N ARG A 26 -12.58 -4.37 -3.90
CA ARG A 26 -13.14 -5.73 -3.94
C ARG A 26 -14.54 -5.75 -4.52
N GLY A 27 -15.36 -4.74 -4.21
CA GLY A 27 -16.72 -4.58 -4.74
C GLY A 27 -16.72 -4.11 -6.20
N GLU A 28 -15.80 -3.21 -6.54
CA GLU A 28 -15.65 -2.61 -7.86
C GLU A 28 -14.35 -3.10 -8.52
N LYS A 29 -14.46 -4.22 -9.24
CA LYS A 29 -13.32 -4.87 -9.90
C LYS A 29 -12.72 -4.03 -11.05
N ASN A 30 -13.41 -2.98 -11.51
CA ASN A 30 -12.86 -2.05 -12.49
C ASN A 30 -12.19 -0.87 -11.78
N ILE A 31 -10.87 -0.83 -11.79
CA ILE A 31 -10.07 0.22 -11.14
C ILE A 31 -10.40 1.64 -11.60
N LYS A 32 -10.92 1.81 -12.82
CA LYS A 32 -11.31 3.11 -13.38
C LYS A 32 -12.58 3.67 -12.73
N CYS A 33 -13.43 2.80 -12.18
CA CYS A 33 -14.68 3.16 -11.51
C CYS A 33 -14.45 3.56 -10.04
N LEU A 34 -13.33 3.18 -9.43
CA LEU A 34 -13.00 3.56 -8.05
C LEU A 34 -12.86 5.06 -7.90
N PRO A 35 -13.14 5.64 -6.73
CA PRO A 35 -12.91 7.07 -6.51
C PRO A 35 -11.48 7.50 -6.83
N LEU A 36 -11.29 8.71 -7.38
CA LEU A 36 -9.95 9.24 -7.71
C LEU A 36 -8.99 9.33 -6.51
N HIS A 37 -9.54 9.33 -5.29
CA HIS A 37 -8.80 9.38 -4.03
C HIS A 37 -8.57 8.00 -3.42
N ASN A 38 -9.13 6.94 -4.00
CA ASN A 38 -8.93 5.57 -3.54
C ASN A 38 -7.46 5.19 -3.74
N PHE A 39 -6.85 4.65 -2.68
CA PHE A 39 -5.45 4.25 -2.64
C PHE A 39 -5.04 3.40 -3.84
N PHE A 40 -5.84 2.39 -4.20
CA PHE A 40 -5.51 1.44 -5.28
C PHE A 40 -5.54 2.10 -6.64
N ARG A 41 -6.52 2.98 -6.89
CA ARG A 41 -6.57 3.78 -8.13
C ARG A 41 -5.40 4.76 -8.23
N MET A 42 -5.03 5.40 -7.13
CA MET A 42 -3.89 6.31 -7.09
C MET A 42 -2.56 5.59 -7.29
N LEU A 43 -2.42 4.42 -6.67
CA LEU A 43 -1.28 3.54 -6.81
C LEU A 43 -1.10 3.13 -8.27
N ASP A 44 -2.16 2.58 -8.88
CA ASP A 44 -2.19 2.20 -10.30
C ASP A 44 -1.81 3.37 -11.20
N HIS A 45 -2.45 4.53 -11.02
CA HIS A 45 -2.16 5.71 -11.83
C HIS A 45 -0.67 6.12 -11.78
N ARG A 46 -0.06 6.10 -10.59
CA ARG A 46 1.35 6.47 -10.41
C ARG A 46 2.30 5.43 -11.02
N PHE A 47 2.06 4.14 -10.77
CA PHE A 47 2.87 3.07 -11.37
C PHE A 47 2.72 3.04 -12.89
N PHE A 48 1.52 3.28 -13.41
CA PHE A 48 1.28 3.30 -14.85
C PHE A 48 2.00 4.47 -15.51
N LYS A 49 1.90 5.66 -14.90
CA LYS A 49 2.56 6.87 -15.41
C LYS A 49 4.08 6.75 -15.41
N GLU A 50 4.67 6.21 -14.34
CA GLU A 50 6.13 6.16 -14.19
C GLU A 50 6.77 4.95 -14.86
N HIS A 51 6.08 3.79 -14.87
CA HIS A 51 6.67 2.50 -15.25
C HIS A 51 5.84 1.68 -16.24
N GLN A 52 4.68 2.18 -16.70
CA GLN A 52 3.74 1.42 -17.54
C GLN A 52 3.32 0.09 -16.89
N ILE A 53 3.15 0.12 -15.57
CA ILE A 53 2.75 -1.02 -14.74
C ILE A 53 1.40 -0.70 -14.11
N SER A 54 0.48 -1.66 -14.17
CA SER A 54 -0.86 -1.51 -13.60
C SER A 54 -1.09 -2.44 -12.43
N LEU A 55 -2.07 -2.10 -11.59
CA LEU A 55 -2.59 -3.00 -10.57
C LEU A 55 -3.28 -4.19 -11.24
N ASP A 56 -2.81 -5.39 -10.91
CA ASP A 56 -3.36 -6.66 -11.40
C ASP A 56 -4.33 -7.25 -10.38
N ASP A 57 -3.88 -7.37 -9.13
CA ASP A 57 -4.67 -7.96 -8.05
C ASP A 57 -4.30 -7.36 -6.70
N CYS A 58 -5.27 -7.32 -5.79
CA CYS A 58 -5.03 -7.10 -4.37
C CYS A 58 -5.84 -8.09 -3.53
N GLN A 59 -5.15 -8.76 -2.62
CA GLN A 59 -5.74 -9.72 -1.69
C GLN A 59 -5.51 -9.24 -0.26
N SER A 60 -6.55 -9.32 0.57
CA SER A 60 -6.41 -9.19 2.03
C SER A 60 -6.52 -10.56 2.66
N TYR A 61 -5.72 -10.79 3.70
CA TYR A 61 -5.71 -12.04 4.45
C TYR A 61 -6.07 -11.75 5.89
N HIS A 62 -7.12 -12.41 6.35
CA HIS A 62 -7.54 -12.42 7.74
C HIS A 62 -7.15 -13.76 8.35
N TYR A 63 -6.41 -13.73 9.47
CA TYR A 63 -6.05 -14.90 10.24
C TYR A 63 -6.93 -14.98 11.49
N PRO A 64 -7.89 -15.91 11.59
CA PRO A 64 -8.81 -15.99 12.73
C PRO A 64 -8.10 -16.16 14.08
N ASP A 65 -6.96 -16.86 14.09
CA ASP A 65 -6.08 -17.05 15.24
C ASP A 65 -5.22 -15.82 15.56
N ARG A 66 -5.10 -14.88 14.62
CA ARG A 66 -4.27 -13.67 14.73
C ARG A 66 -5.01 -12.43 14.20
N PRO A 67 -6.13 -12.03 14.83
CA PRO A 67 -6.94 -10.88 14.39
C PRO A 67 -6.21 -9.53 14.50
N HIS A 68 -5.10 -9.51 15.23
CA HIS A 68 -4.21 -8.35 15.34
C HIS A 68 -3.30 -8.19 14.11
N LEU A 69 -3.29 -9.14 13.18
CA LEU A 69 -2.52 -9.07 11.95
C LEU A 69 -3.44 -8.70 10.79
N ILE A 70 -3.12 -7.59 10.13
CA ILE A 70 -3.75 -7.17 8.88
C ILE A 70 -2.71 -7.35 7.78
N TYR A 71 -3.05 -8.09 6.73
CA TYR A 71 -2.12 -8.38 5.66
C TYR A 71 -2.76 -8.14 4.29
N TYR A 72 -2.06 -7.40 3.43
CA TYR A 72 -2.40 -7.18 2.04
C TYR A 72 -1.27 -7.64 1.14
N LYS A 73 -1.62 -8.39 0.09
CA LYS A 73 -0.75 -8.73 -1.03
C LYS A 73 -1.22 -7.91 -2.23
N ILE A 74 -0.33 -7.11 -2.78
CA ILE A 74 -0.63 -6.27 -3.94
C ILE A 74 0.26 -6.72 -5.09
N LYS A 75 -0.36 -7.11 -6.18
CA LYS A 75 0.30 -7.55 -7.40
C LYS A 75 0.12 -6.50 -8.49
N LEU A 76 1.23 -6.09 -9.06
CA LEU A 76 1.32 -5.18 -10.17
C LEU A 76 1.86 -5.93 -11.39
N GLN A 77 1.35 -5.61 -12.57
CA GLN A 77 1.71 -6.26 -13.84
C GLN A 77 2.13 -5.21 -14.88
N GLY A 78 3.28 -5.45 -15.50
CA GLY A 78 3.72 -4.78 -16.72
C GLY A 78 4.57 -5.75 -17.54
N LYS A 79 5.77 -5.33 -17.98
CA LYS A 79 6.76 -6.23 -18.59
C LYS A 79 7.22 -7.33 -17.63
N SER A 80 7.35 -6.98 -16.35
CA SER A 80 7.57 -7.92 -15.25
C SER A 80 6.46 -7.79 -14.21
N SER A 81 6.22 -8.86 -13.47
CA SER A 81 5.28 -8.86 -12.34
C SER A 81 5.99 -8.41 -11.07
N LEU A 82 5.43 -7.42 -10.39
CA LEU A 82 5.92 -6.93 -9.10
C LEU A 82 4.86 -7.22 -8.03
N THR A 83 5.20 -8.03 -7.03
CA THR A 83 4.30 -8.27 -5.88
C THR A 83 4.92 -7.68 -4.63
N PHE A 84 4.17 -6.87 -3.89
CA PHE A 84 4.58 -6.40 -2.58
C PHE A 84 3.56 -6.74 -1.52
N TYR A 85 4.05 -6.81 -0.29
CA TYR A 85 3.29 -7.27 0.85
C TYR A 85 3.27 -6.20 1.91
N PHE A 86 2.08 -5.84 2.35
CA PHE A 86 1.85 -4.91 3.42
C PHE A 86 1.31 -5.69 4.61
N MET A 87 2.00 -5.66 5.74
CA MET A 87 1.58 -6.28 6.98
C MET A 87 1.54 -5.23 8.08
N CYS A 88 0.47 -5.23 8.86
CA CYS A 88 0.40 -4.50 10.10
C CYS A 88 0.13 -5.46 11.27
N ASP A 89 1.01 -5.42 12.27
CA ASP A 89 0.84 -6.08 13.55
C ASP A 89 0.40 -5.03 14.59
N LEU A 90 -0.89 -5.07 14.95
CA LEU A 90 -1.51 -4.14 15.89
C LEU A 90 -1.01 -4.32 17.32
N ARG A 91 -0.58 -5.52 17.71
CA ARG A 91 -0.04 -5.79 19.05
C ARG A 91 1.37 -5.22 19.19
N LYS A 92 2.21 -5.46 18.20
CA LYS A 92 3.59 -4.93 18.15
C LYS A 92 3.65 -3.48 17.66
N LYS A 93 2.50 -2.92 17.29
CA LYS A 93 2.38 -1.60 16.66
C LYS A 93 3.39 -1.42 15.52
N LEU A 94 3.47 -2.43 14.65
CA LEU A 94 4.51 -2.56 13.64
C LEU A 94 3.89 -2.65 12.25
N LEU A 95 4.31 -1.76 11.37
CA LEU A 95 4.09 -1.87 9.94
C LEU A 95 5.30 -2.54 9.29
N THR A 96 5.03 -3.45 8.36
CA THR A 96 6.05 -4.09 7.53
C THR A 96 5.62 -4.02 6.07
N LEU A 97 6.48 -3.48 5.23
CA LEU A 97 6.35 -3.50 3.77
C LEU A 97 7.46 -4.37 3.20
N SER A 98 7.11 -5.43 2.49
CA SER A 98 8.07 -6.37 1.89
C SER A 98 7.97 -6.37 0.37
N MET A 99 9.13 -6.35 -0.31
CA MET A 99 9.24 -6.23 -1.77
C MET A 99 10.31 -7.20 -2.32
N PRO A 100 10.24 -7.64 -3.58
CA PRO A 100 11.24 -8.51 -4.17
C PRO A 100 12.59 -7.81 -4.31
N LYS A 101 13.69 -8.56 -4.11
CA LYS A 101 15.06 -8.04 -4.23
C LYS A 101 15.43 -7.68 -5.68
N ARG A 102 14.86 -8.41 -6.65
CA ARG A 102 15.05 -8.20 -8.09
C ARG A 102 13.76 -7.63 -8.68
N ALA A 103 13.51 -6.36 -8.42
CA ALA A 103 12.51 -5.61 -9.17
C ALA A 103 13.24 -4.91 -10.32
N GLU A 104 12.66 -4.90 -11.52
CA GLU A 104 13.18 -4.09 -12.63
C GLU A 104 13.13 -2.59 -12.28
N ILE A 105 12.20 -2.20 -11.41
CA ILE A 105 12.09 -0.86 -10.84
C ILE A 105 12.99 -0.73 -9.62
N SER A 106 13.71 0.39 -9.51
CA SER A 106 14.53 0.68 -8.33
C SER A 106 13.66 0.74 -7.06
N HIS A 107 14.17 0.17 -5.96
CA HIS A 107 13.45 0.17 -4.68
C HIS A 107 13.18 1.58 -4.15
N HIS A 108 14.07 2.53 -4.46
CA HIS A 108 13.86 3.94 -4.17
C HIS A 108 12.61 4.50 -4.87
N SER A 109 12.44 4.23 -6.17
CA SER A 109 11.27 4.68 -6.93
C SER A 109 9.99 4.05 -6.39
N ILE A 110 10.00 2.74 -6.11
CA ILE A 110 8.85 2.05 -5.52
C ILE A 110 8.49 2.66 -4.15
N GLY A 111 9.48 2.86 -3.28
CA GLY A 111 9.29 3.47 -1.96
C GLY A 111 8.71 4.88 -2.06
N LYS A 112 9.20 5.68 -3.01
CA LYS A 112 8.69 7.04 -3.28
C LYS A 112 7.25 7.03 -3.77
N ILE A 113 6.89 6.14 -4.69
CA ILE A 113 5.52 5.99 -5.17
C ILE A 113 4.60 5.65 -3.99
N LEU A 114 4.96 4.65 -3.18
CA LEU A 114 4.16 4.23 -2.03
C LEU A 114 4.01 5.33 -0.98
N ALA A 115 5.10 5.99 -0.60
CA ALA A 115 5.06 7.10 0.35
C ALA A 115 4.13 8.22 -0.16
N ASN A 116 4.25 8.59 -1.43
CA ASN A 116 3.41 9.62 -2.03
C ASN A 116 1.92 9.22 -2.13
N THR A 117 1.63 7.95 -2.41
CA THR A 117 0.24 7.44 -2.43
C THR A 117 -0.35 7.49 -1.03
N ILE A 118 0.37 6.98 -0.02
CA ILE A 118 -0.09 6.98 1.37
C ILE A 118 -0.31 8.41 1.88
N SER A 119 0.66 9.30 1.68
CA SER A 119 0.54 10.71 2.10
C SER A 119 -0.68 11.39 1.47
N ALA A 120 -0.95 11.13 0.19
CA ALA A 120 -2.06 11.76 -0.50
C ALA A 120 -3.44 11.17 -0.10
N SER A 121 -3.53 9.86 0.19
CA SER A 121 -4.74 9.24 0.75
C SER A 121 -5.05 9.76 2.16
N VAL A 122 -4.03 9.97 2.98
CA VAL A 122 -4.17 10.50 4.35
C VAL A 122 -4.58 11.97 4.37
N GLN A 123 -3.90 12.83 3.60
CA GLN A 123 -4.18 14.28 3.57
C GLN A 123 -5.61 14.62 3.17
N LYS A 124 -6.27 13.77 2.38
CA LYS A 124 -7.68 13.96 2.02
C LYS A 124 -8.66 13.48 3.10
N SER A 125 -8.25 12.56 3.96
CA SER A 125 -9.08 12.05 5.06
C SER A 125 -8.96 12.89 6.33
N SER A 126 -7.89 13.69 6.49
CA SER A 126 -7.64 14.51 7.67
C SER A 126 -7.15 15.90 7.27
N LYS A 127 -7.74 16.97 7.80
CA LYS A 127 -7.24 18.37 7.71
C LYS A 127 -5.90 18.58 8.47
N GLN A 128 -5.07 17.55 8.62
CA GLN A 128 -3.80 17.59 9.37
C GLN A 128 -2.65 16.99 8.55
N LYS A 129 -1.49 17.65 8.62
CA LYS A 129 -0.21 17.18 8.07
C LYS A 129 0.32 16.03 8.94
N ILE A 130 0.45 14.84 8.38
CA ILE A 130 1.12 13.71 9.05
C ILE A 130 2.59 13.64 8.60
N GLN A 131 3.49 13.44 9.56
CA GLN A 131 4.93 13.27 9.34
C GLN A 131 5.23 12.02 8.53
N TYR A 132 6.13 12.19 7.57
CA TYR A 132 6.50 11.23 6.53
C TYR A 132 6.97 9.88 7.08
N PHE A 133 6.69 8.82 6.33
CA PHE A 133 7.48 7.60 6.39
C PHE A 133 8.92 7.95 5.95
N VAL A 134 9.86 8.03 6.90
CA VAL A 134 11.27 8.07 6.54
C VAL A 134 11.68 6.64 6.21
N ILE A 135 11.69 6.33 4.92
CA ILE A 135 12.32 5.13 4.39
C ILE A 135 13.82 5.41 4.38
N TRP A 136 14.56 4.88 5.36
CA TRP A 136 16.02 4.88 5.31
C TRP A 136 16.47 3.88 4.22
N ILE A 137 17.30 4.38 3.30
CA ILE A 137 17.88 3.64 2.17
C ILE A 137 19.27 3.16 2.57
#